data_AF-A0A3S3FPI9-F1
#
_entry.id   AF-A0A3S3FPI9-F1
#
_cell.length_a   1.000
_cell.length_b   1.000
_cell.length_c   1.000
_cell.angle_alpha   90.00
_cell.angle_beta   90.00
_cell.angle_gamma   90.00
#
_symmetry.space_group_name_H-M   'P 1'
#
loop_
_entity.id
_entity.type
_entity.pdbx_description
1 polymer ?
#
loop_
_entity_poly.entity_id
_entity_poly.type
_entity_poly.pdbx_seq_one_letter_code
_entity_poly.pdbx_strand_id
1 'polypeptide(L)'
;MNEKVKGEARRKIILDGYVNNEPLKDIAAKLGCSLASLKVSASKLGCTRAPKEAADFRRGFRIPDNKRQDYYQLMRVGQYRSRDCAQILGLLTTQSPSME
;
A
#
# COMPACT_ATOMS: atom_id res chain seq x y z
N MET A 1 28.04 24.17 -0.08
CA MET A 1 26.61 24.54 0.01
C MET A 1 25.66 23.62 -0.78
N ASN A 2 26.12 22.76 -1.70
CA ASN A 2 25.24 21.99 -2.59
C ASN A 2 24.74 20.62 -2.09
N GLU A 3 25.45 19.93 -1.20
CA GLU A 3 25.03 18.59 -0.77
C GLU A 3 23.88 18.60 0.23
N LYS A 4 23.84 19.60 1.11
CA LYS A 4 22.71 19.78 2.06
C LYS A 4 21.40 20.05 1.33
N VAL A 5 21.42 20.93 0.32
CA VAL A 5 20.25 21.27 -0.50
C VAL A 5 19.77 20.07 -1.32
N LYS A 6 20.69 19.28 -1.89
CA LYS A 6 20.34 18.01 -2.56
C LYS A 6 19.74 16.99 -1.59
N GLY A 7 20.23 16.93 -0.35
CA GLY A 7 19.72 16.07 0.71
C GLY A 7 18.29 16.41 1.13
N GLU A 8 17.97 17.71 1.26
CA GLU A 8 16.63 18.19 1.61
C GLU A 8 15.61 17.94 0.49
N ALA A 9 15.97 18.22 -0.77
CA ALA A 9 15.11 17.92 -1.92
C ALA A 9 14.79 16.42 -2.01
N ARG A 10 15.80 15.57 -1.79
CA ARG A 10 15.63 14.11 -1.72
C ARG A 10 14.69 13.71 -0.58
N ARG A 11 14.84 14.33 0.60
CA ARG A 11 13.98 14.10 1.77
C ARG A 11 12.51 14.38 1.45
N LYS A 12 12.26 15.52 0.82
CA LYS A 12 10.91 15.97 0.47
C LYS A 12 10.23 15.00 -0.51
N ILE A 13 10.92 14.58 -1.56
CA ILE A 13 10.39 13.62 -2.54
C ILE A 13 10.00 12.29 -1.87
N ILE A 14 10.80 11.80 -0.92
CA ILE A 14 10.48 10.58 -0.18
C ILE A 14 9.22 10.77 0.67
N LEU A 15 9.14 11.86 1.43
CA LEU A 15 7.99 12.12 2.31
C LEU A 15 6.70 12.27 1.51
N ASP A 16 6.72 13.08 0.45
CA ASP A 16 5.57 13.32 -0.40
C ASP A 16 5.09 12.02 -1.07
N GLY A 17 6.01 11.19 -1.57
CA GLY A 17 5.66 9.91 -2.19
C GLY A 17 4.98 8.94 -1.22
N TYR A 18 5.45 8.86 0.03
CA TYR A 18 4.83 8.02 1.05
C TYR A 18 3.46 8.57 1.52
N VAL A 19 3.33 9.89 1.68
CA VAL A 19 2.05 10.53 2.07
C VAL A 19 0.97 10.30 1.00
N ASN A 20 1.35 10.37 -0.28
CA ASN A 20 0.43 10.18 -1.40
C ASN A 20 0.21 8.70 -1.78
N ASN A 21 0.75 7.74 -1.02
CA ASN A 21 0.70 6.32 -1.33
C ASN A 21 1.19 5.96 -2.75
N GLU A 22 2.20 6.67 -3.24
CA GLU A 22 2.80 6.37 -4.55
C GLU A 22 3.49 4.99 -4.54
N PRO A 23 3.51 4.26 -5.67
CA PRO A 23 4.27 3.02 -5.77
C PRO A 23 5.75 3.26 -5.46
N LEU A 24 6.33 2.42 -4.59
CA LEU A 24 7.74 2.58 -4.18
C LEU A 24 8.73 2.57 -5.35
N LYS A 25 8.39 1.88 -6.44
CA LYS A 25 9.19 1.84 -7.67
C LYS A 25 9.28 3.21 -8.33
N ASP A 26 8.18 3.96 -8.33
CA ASP A 26 8.09 5.26 -8.97
C ASP A 26 8.82 6.31 -8.14
N ILE A 27 8.69 6.25 -6.81
CA ILE A 27 9.48 7.10 -5.89
C ILE A 27 10.99 6.84 -6.10
N ALA A 28 11.40 5.58 -6.22
CA ALA A 28 12.81 5.22 -6.42
C ALA A 28 13.34 5.72 -7.78
N ALA A 29 12.51 5.63 -8.83
CA ALA A 29 12.81 6.16 -10.15
C ALA A 29 12.95 7.70 -10.14
N LYS A 30 12.03 8.43 -9.49
CA LYS A 30 12.12 9.90 -9.31
C LYS A 30 13.43 10.32 -8.62
N LEU A 31 13.97 9.47 -7.76
CA LEU A 31 15.21 9.69 -7.03
C LEU A 31 16.47 9.13 -7.70
N GLY A 32 16.32 8.46 -8.86
CA GLY A 32 17.40 7.80 -9.57
C GLY A 32 18.15 6.76 -8.73
N CYS A 33 17.46 6.00 -7.88
CA CYS A 33 18.10 5.08 -6.95
C CYS A 33 17.39 3.73 -6.87
N SER A 34 18.04 2.75 -6.22
CA SER A 34 17.43 1.43 -5.99
C SER A 34 16.32 1.48 -4.93
N LEU A 35 15.39 0.52 -5.00
CA LEU A 35 14.37 0.31 -3.96
C LEU A 35 14.98 0.10 -2.57
N ALA A 36 16.10 -0.62 -2.48
CA ALA A 36 16.79 -0.86 -1.22
C ALA A 36 17.31 0.46 -0.63
N SER A 37 17.94 1.30 -1.45
CA SER A 37 18.44 2.63 -1.05
C SER A 37 17.31 3.57 -0.62
N LEU A 38 16.16 3.54 -1.32
CA LEU A 38 14.96 4.27 -0.93
C LEU A 38 14.48 3.81 0.45
N LYS A 39 14.30 2.50 0.67
CA LYS A 39 13.81 1.96 1.95
C LYS A 39 14.70 2.31 3.13
N VAL A 40 16.03 2.24 2.95
CA VAL A 40 16.99 2.65 3.99
C VAL A 40 16.84 4.14 4.30
N SER A 41 16.71 4.96 3.27
CA SER A 41 16.52 6.41 3.45
C SER A 41 15.20 6.69 4.17
N ALA A 42 14.09 6.12 3.70
CA ALA A 42 12.77 6.24 4.30
C ALA A 42 12.73 5.79 5.78
N SER A 43 13.42 4.69 6.11
CA SER A 43 13.57 4.25 7.50
C SER A 43 14.31 5.27 8.36
N LYS A 44 15.40 5.86 7.88
CA LYS A 44 16.12 6.96 8.57
C LYS A 44 15.27 8.23 8.71
N LEU A 45 14.28 8.42 7.86
CA LEU A 45 13.33 9.54 7.94
C LEU A 45 12.18 9.30 8.91
N GLY A 46 12.00 8.07 9.40
CA GLY A 46 10.86 7.71 10.24
C GLY A 46 9.53 7.64 9.48
N CYS A 47 9.53 7.66 8.14
CA CYS A 47 8.32 7.50 7.34
C CYS A 47 7.90 6.03 7.12
N THR A 48 8.68 5.08 7.66
CA THR A 48 8.31 3.66 7.72
C THR A 48 8.22 3.22 9.17
N ARG A 49 7.28 2.31 9.47
CA ARG A 49 7.22 1.62 10.77
C ARG A 49 8.55 0.93 11.10
N ALA A 50 8.96 0.98 12.37
CA ALA A 50 10.10 0.21 12.84
C ALA A 50 9.84 -1.31 12.65
N PRO A 51 10.87 -2.16 12.52
CA PRO A 51 10.68 -3.60 12.33
C PRO A 51 9.77 -4.25 13.39
N LYS A 52 9.90 -3.83 14.65
CA LYS A 52 9.03 -4.26 15.77
C LYS A 52 7.59 -3.83 15.55
N GLU A 53 7.33 -2.55 15.28
CA GLU A 53 5.99 -2.03 15.03
C GLU A 53 5.35 -2.63 13.78
N ALA A 54 6.13 -2.90 12.74
CA ALA A 54 5.66 -3.58 11.54
C ALA A 54 5.31 -5.05 11.82
N ALA A 55 6.05 -5.71 12.72
CA ALA A 55 5.75 -7.06 13.17
C ALA A 55 4.51 -7.06 14.08
N ASP A 56 4.39 -6.10 15.00
CA ASP A 56 3.25 -5.93 15.90
C ASP A 56 1.99 -5.55 15.12
N PHE A 57 2.09 -4.69 14.11
CA PHE A 57 0.99 -4.44 13.17
C PHE A 57 0.54 -5.72 12.47
N ARG A 58 1.48 -6.53 11.97
CA ARG A 58 1.17 -7.81 11.32
C ARG A 58 0.59 -8.84 12.29
N ARG A 59 1.07 -8.88 13.53
CA ARG A 59 0.63 -9.81 14.58
C ARG A 59 -0.71 -9.41 15.20
N GLY A 60 -0.95 -8.11 15.36
CA GLY A 60 -2.16 -7.53 15.94
C GLY A 60 -3.26 -7.24 14.92
N PHE A 61 -3.01 -7.43 13.63
CA PHE A 61 -4.03 -7.33 12.59
C PHE A 61 -5.03 -8.48 12.72
N ARG A 62 -6.03 -8.30 13.59
CA ARG A 62 -7.19 -9.16 13.69
C ARG A 62 -8.23 -8.65 12.71
N ILE A 63 -8.56 -9.47 11.71
CA ILE A 63 -9.67 -9.17 10.82
C ILE A 63 -10.95 -9.19 11.67
N PRO A 64 -11.77 -8.12 11.65
CA PRO A 64 -13.04 -8.11 12.35
C PRO A 64 -13.87 -9.35 12.01
N ASP A 65 -14.49 -9.96 13.02
CA ASP A 65 -15.14 -11.27 12.89
C ASP A 65 -16.23 -11.26 11.80
N ASN A 66 -16.92 -10.12 11.64
CA ASN A 66 -17.92 -9.86 10.61
C ASN A 66 -17.35 -9.62 9.19
N LYS A 67 -16.04 -9.44 9.04
CA LYS A 67 -15.35 -9.25 7.74
C LYS A 67 -14.36 -10.36 7.43
N ARG A 68 -14.29 -11.38 8.29
CA ARG A 68 -13.29 -12.44 8.23
C ARG A 68 -13.45 -13.32 7.00
N GLN A 69 -14.70 -13.64 6.63
CA GLN A 69 -15.00 -14.44 5.46
C GLN A 69 -14.65 -13.69 4.16
N ASP A 70 -15.07 -12.43 4.04
CA ASP A 70 -14.73 -11.57 2.90
C ASP A 70 -13.22 -11.43 2.72
N TYR A 71 -12.49 -11.16 3.81
CA TYR A 71 -11.03 -11.06 3.79
C TYR A 71 -10.36 -12.34 3.29
N TYR A 72 -10.78 -13.51 3.78
CA TYR A 72 -10.19 -14.77 3.33
C TYR A 72 -10.57 -15.13 1.90
N GLN A 73 -11.77 -14.74 1.46
CA GLN A 73 -12.18 -14.87 0.07
C GLN A 73 -11.32 -13.97 -0.83
N LEU A 74 -11.06 -12.73 -0.41
CA LEU A 74 -10.15 -11.80 -1.09
C LEU A 74 -8.73 -12.34 -1.18
N MET A 75 -8.22 -12.91 -0.09
CA MET A 75 -6.87 -13.45 -0.03
C MET A 75 -6.69 -14.77 -0.78
N ARG A 76 -7.73 -15.63 -0.87
CA ARG A 76 -7.67 -16.89 -1.65
C ARG A 76 -7.78 -16.65 -3.15
N VAL A 77 -8.63 -15.72 -3.56
CA VAL A 77 -8.93 -15.52 -4.98
C VAL A 77 -7.73 -14.89 -5.69
N GLY A 78 -6.93 -14.06 -5.01
CA GLY A 78 -5.63 -13.53 -5.47
C GLY A 78 -5.71 -12.58 -6.68
N GLN A 79 -6.74 -12.72 -7.50
CA GLN A 79 -7.12 -11.92 -8.66
C GLN A 79 -8.64 -12.01 -8.78
N TYR A 80 -9.35 -11.01 -8.26
CA TYR A 80 -10.73 -10.82 -8.66
C TYR A 80 -10.76 -10.60 -10.16
N ARG A 81 -11.62 -11.34 -10.87
CA ARG A 81 -11.81 -11.06 -12.29
C ARG A 81 -12.35 -9.63 -12.38
N SER A 82 -12.01 -8.92 -13.45
CA SER A 82 -12.44 -7.52 -13.63
C SER A 82 -13.96 -7.33 -13.45
N ARG A 83 -14.73 -8.36 -13.80
CA ARG A 83 -16.18 -8.43 -13.58
C ARG A 83 -16.57 -8.44 -12.11
N ASP A 84 -15.89 -9.24 -11.29
CA ASP A 84 -16.16 -9.34 -9.85
C ASP A 84 -15.81 -8.01 -9.16
N CYS A 85 -14.72 -7.36 -9.58
CA CYS A 85 -14.38 -6.00 -9.13
C CYS A 85 -15.49 -4.99 -9.49
N ALA A 86 -15.98 -5.01 -10.73
CA ALA A 86 -17.04 -4.11 -11.18
C ALA A 86 -18.35 -4.32 -10.40
N GLN A 87 -18.66 -5.56 -10.01
CA GLN A 87 -19.82 -5.86 -9.17
C GLN A 87 -19.64 -5.39 -7.72
N ILE A 88 -18.48 -5.65 -7.11
CA ILE A 88 -18.14 -5.17 -5.75
C ILE A 88 -18.19 -3.64 -5.67
N LEU A 89 -17.74 -2.95 -6.72
CA LEU A 89 -17.77 -1.50 -6.84
C LEU A 89 -19.15 -0.93 -7.21
N GLY A 90 -20.16 -1.78 -7.41
CA GLY A 90 -21.51 -1.35 -7.81
C GLY A 90 -21.60 -0.79 -9.24
N LEU A 91 -20.56 -0.96 -10.05
CA LEU A 91 -20.52 -0.54 -11.46
C LEU A 91 -21.29 -1.51 -12.36
N LEU A 92 -21.49 -2.74 -11.89
CA LEU A 92 -22.28 -3.76 -12.58
C LEU A 92 -23.30 -4.33 -11.61
N THR A 93 -24.57 -4.03 -11.81
CA THR A 93 -25.68 -4.60 -11.02
C THR A 93 -25.81 -6.09 -11.31
N THR A 94 -25.57 -6.93 -10.31
CA THR A 94 -26.03 -8.32 -10.34
C THR A 94 -27.55 -8.31 -10.28
N GLN A 95 -28.21 -8.61 -11.39
CA GLN A 95 -29.59 -9.07 -11.31
C GLN A 95 -29.56 -10.44 -10.63
N SER A 96 -29.75 -10.45 -9.31
CA SER A 96 -30.10 -11.68 -8.60
C SER A 96 -31.43 -12.16 -9.17
N PRO A 97 -31.58 -13.42 -9.62
CA PRO A 97 -32.90 -13.92 -9.95
C PRO A 97 -33.73 -13.86 -8.67
N SER A 98 -34.86 -13.16 -8.74
CA SER A 98 -35.90 -13.21 -7.73
C SER A 98 -36.33 -14.66 -7.58
N MET A 99 -35.96 -15.29 -6.45
CA MET A 99 -36.66 -16.50 -6.02
C MET A 99 -37.93 -16.02 -5.33
N GLU A 100 -39.05 -16.25 -6.01
CA GLU A 100 -40.37 -16.42 -5.40
C GLU A 100 -40.36 -17.57 -4.39
#